data_AF-A0A1Q3DEP5-F1
#
_entry.id   AF-A0A1Q3DEP5-F1
#
_cell.length_a   1.000
_cell.length_b   1.000
_cell.length_c   1.000
_cell.angle_alpha   90.00
_cell.angle_beta   90.00
_cell.angle_gamma   90.00
#
_symmetry.space_group_name_H-M   'P 1'
#
loop_
_entity.id
_entity.type
_entity.pdbx_description
1 polymer ?
#
loop_
_entity_poly.entity_id
_entity_poly.type
_entity_poly.pdbx_seq_one_letter_code
_entity_poly.pdbx_strand_id
1 'polypeptide(L)'
;MQLKKFQSKGDSSKSDKEEKEVICYECNKPGHIRLDCPKYKKNKDKKKSMIATWSDNDDLSSDEDENEGIANIAFMAIEDDNEVCSSSLSYNDLVSEYNELIDVLNDLNKEYQLLKKMAKDRAKENLELKNHILNIKKDECLCNNPRTAWSHYGS
;
A
#
# COMPACT_ATOMS: atom_id res chain seq x y z
N MET A 1 33.31 -10.89 -12.96
CA MET A 1 32.14 -10.02 -13.21
C MET A 1 31.97 -9.13 -11.99
N GLN A 2 31.98 -7.81 -12.16
CA GLN A 2 31.93 -6.85 -11.05
C GLN A 2 30.47 -6.65 -10.58
N LEU A 3 30.20 -6.77 -9.27
CA LEU A 3 28.90 -6.44 -8.70
C LEU A 3 28.73 -4.91 -8.63
N LYS A 4 27.76 -4.38 -9.39
CA LYS A 4 27.33 -2.98 -9.31
C LYS A 4 26.53 -2.74 -8.03
N LYS A 5 27.01 -1.79 -7.22
CA LYS A 5 26.37 -1.28 -6.02
C LYS A 5 25.33 -0.24 -6.43
N PHE A 6 24.04 -0.50 -6.18
CA PHE A 6 22.98 0.48 -6.41
C PHE A 6 22.98 1.52 -5.29
N GLN A 7 23.25 2.78 -5.65
CA GLN A 7 23.00 3.95 -4.81
C GLN A 7 21.63 4.52 -5.22
N SER A 8 20.63 4.50 -4.33
CA SER A 8 19.39 5.22 -4.56
C SER A 8 19.57 6.68 -4.18
N LYS A 9 19.76 7.55 -5.19
CA LYS A 9 19.56 8.99 -5.05
C LYS A 9 18.06 9.26 -5.11
N GLY A 10 17.56 10.03 -4.15
CA GLY A 10 16.16 10.39 -4.04
C GLY A 10 15.71 11.35 -5.13
N ASP A 11 14.42 11.27 -5.46
CA ASP A 11 13.71 12.30 -6.20
C ASP A 11 12.80 13.06 -5.23
N SER A 12 13.07 14.35 -5.11
CA SER A 12 12.20 15.31 -4.45
C SER A 12 11.02 15.62 -5.37
N SER A 13 9.81 15.18 -5.00
CA SER A 13 8.58 15.78 -5.49
C SER A 13 7.88 16.50 -4.34
N LYS A 14 7.77 17.83 -4.51
CA LYS A 14 7.04 18.73 -3.60
C LYS A 14 5.62 18.21 -3.42
N SER A 15 5.25 17.83 -2.20
CA SER A 15 3.86 17.68 -1.78
C SER A 15 3.64 18.55 -0.55
N ASP A 16 2.60 19.37 -0.63
CA ASP A 16 2.18 20.26 0.42
C ASP A 16 1.80 19.47 1.68
N LYS A 17 2.60 19.68 2.74
CA LYS A 17 2.24 19.73 4.16
C LYS A 17 1.04 18.88 4.61
N GLU A 18 1.28 17.59 4.75
CA GLU A 18 1.14 16.96 6.07
C GLU A 18 2.42 16.16 6.26
N GLU A 19 3.31 16.63 7.14
CA GLU A 19 4.42 15.84 7.64
C GLU A 19 3.82 14.66 8.40
N LYS A 20 3.42 13.60 7.68
CA LYS A 20 3.02 12.35 8.30
C LYS A 20 4.26 11.83 9.03
N GLU A 21 4.31 12.10 10.32
CA GLU A 21 5.37 11.62 11.19
C GLU A 21 5.56 10.13 10.91
N VAL A 22 6.78 9.71 10.62
CA VAL A 22 7.07 8.31 10.33
C VAL A 22 6.87 7.52 11.63
N ILE A 23 5.75 6.80 11.75
CA ILE A 23 5.43 5.98 12.92
C ILE A 23 6.02 4.58 12.77
N CYS A 24 6.79 4.16 13.76
CA CYS A 24 7.35 2.81 13.81
C CYS A 24 6.29 1.77 14.17
N TYR A 25 6.04 0.80 13.30
CA TYR A 25 5.10 -0.29 13.54
C TYR A 25 5.44 -1.20 14.74
N GLU A 26 6.72 -1.28 15.14
CA GLU A 26 7.16 -2.15 16.24
C GLU A 26 6.92 -1.53 17.64
N CYS A 27 6.87 -0.20 17.71
CA CYS A 27 6.75 0.48 19.01
C CYS A 27 5.74 1.63 19.03
N ASN A 28 5.05 1.88 17.92
CA ASN A 28 4.09 2.95 17.69
C ASN A 28 4.61 4.35 18.06
N LYS A 29 5.93 4.56 18.01
CA LYS A 29 6.54 5.88 18.23
C LYS A 29 6.88 6.54 16.90
N PRO A 30 6.68 7.86 16.77
CA PRO A 30 7.10 8.61 15.59
C PRO A 30 8.64 8.71 15.49
N GLY A 31 9.12 9.17 14.34
CA GLY A 31 10.52 9.53 14.09
C GLY A 31 11.42 8.42 13.54
N HIS A 32 10.93 7.20 13.33
CA HIS A 32 11.73 6.12 12.74
C HIS A 32 10.89 5.01 12.09
N ILE A 33 11.47 4.32 11.11
CA ILE A 33 10.90 3.09 10.53
C ILE A 33 11.30 1.86 11.36
N ARG A 34 10.60 0.74 11.15
CA ARG A 34 10.83 -0.54 11.87
C ARG A 34 12.31 -0.95 11.93
N LEU A 35 13.06 -0.77 10.85
CA LEU A 35 14.47 -1.17 10.74
C LEU A 35 15.39 -0.41 11.70
N ASP A 36 15.03 0.83 12.05
CA ASP A 36 15.79 1.68 12.96
C ASP A 36 15.29 1.60 14.40
N CYS A 37 14.25 0.78 14.65
CA CYS A 37 13.69 0.63 15.98
C CYS A 37 14.72 0.02 16.94
N PRO A 38 15.02 0.68 18.09
CA PRO A 38 15.92 0.11 19.09
C PRO A 38 15.45 -1.26 19.61
N LYS A 39 14.12 -1.50 19.63
CA LYS A 39 13.55 -2.80 19.99
C LYS A 39 13.85 -3.87 18.93
N TYR A 40 13.80 -3.50 17.65
CA TYR A 40 14.09 -4.41 16.54
C TYR A 40 15.57 -4.79 16.47
N LYS A 41 16.50 -3.84 16.71
CA LYS A 41 17.96 -4.10 16.71
C LYS A 41 18.36 -5.12 17.79
N LYS A 42 17.80 -5.03 19.01
CA LYS A 42 18.08 -5.98 20.11
C LYS A 42 17.68 -7.44 19.81
N ASN A 43 16.76 -7.67 18.89
CA ASN A 43 16.35 -9.02 18.48
C ASN A 43 17.30 -9.66 17.45
N LYS A 44 18.06 -8.86 16.69
CA LYS A 44 19.12 -9.37 15.80
C LYS A 44 20.38 -9.77 16.55
N ASP A 45 20.73 -9.03 17.60
CA ASP A 45 22.00 -9.24 18.32
C ASP A 45 21.97 -10.48 19.21
N LYS A 46 20.81 -10.87 19.75
CA LYS A 46 20.65 -12.15 20.47
C LYS A 46 20.93 -13.37 19.60
N LYS A 47 20.70 -13.29 18.28
CA LYS A 47 20.98 -14.39 17.34
C LYS A 47 22.45 -14.47 16.91
N LYS A 48 23.25 -13.42 17.15
CA LYS A 48 24.70 -13.41 16.90
C LYS A 48 25.53 -13.89 18.08
N SER A 49 24.98 -13.90 19.30
CA SER A 49 25.67 -14.36 20.50
C SER A 49 25.90 -15.87 20.57
N MET A 50 25.22 -16.67 19.73
CA MET A 50 25.32 -18.14 19.73
C MET A 50 26.43 -18.70 18.81
N ILE A 51 27.20 -17.87 18.09
CA ILE A 51 28.25 -18.33 17.15
C ILE A 51 29.68 -18.22 17.76
N ALA A 52 29.83 -17.60 18.94
CA ALA A 52 31.14 -17.22 19.48
C ALA A 52 31.85 -18.31 20.34
N THR A 53 31.46 -19.58 20.25
CA THR A 53 32.10 -20.68 21.03
C THR A 53 32.75 -21.77 20.18
N TRP A 54 32.97 -21.55 18.88
CA TRP A 54 33.56 -22.53 17.97
C TRP A 54 34.91 -22.09 17.38
N SER A 55 35.90 -21.80 18.25
CA SER A 55 37.33 -22.05 17.97
C SER A 55 38.17 -21.48 19.10
N ASP A 56 38.47 -22.29 20.11
CA ASP A 56 39.85 -22.35 20.58
C ASP A 56 40.15 -23.76 21.08
N ASN A 57 41.08 -24.40 20.39
CA ASN A 57 41.67 -25.67 20.74
C ASN A 57 42.94 -25.33 21.51
N ASP A 58 42.97 -25.61 22.81
CA ASP A 58 44.19 -25.86 23.58
C ASP A 58 43.85 -26.81 24.75
N ASP A 59 44.21 -28.08 24.53
CA ASP A 59 44.89 -28.97 25.47
C ASP A 59 44.40 -29.05 26.93
N LEU A 60 43.61 -30.08 27.25
CA LEU A 60 43.62 -30.71 28.57
C LEU A 60 43.53 -32.23 28.43
N SER A 61 44.71 -32.84 28.47
CA SER A 61 44.92 -34.21 28.93
C SER A 61 44.38 -34.40 30.36
N SER A 62 43.94 -35.65 30.61
CA SER A 62 43.73 -36.34 31.90
C SER A 62 42.30 -36.51 32.42
N ASP A 63 42.00 -37.80 32.55
CA ASP A 63 41.24 -38.50 33.58
C ASP A 63 39.74 -38.73 33.42
N GLU A 64 39.44 -40.01 33.59
CA GLU A 64 38.19 -40.74 33.53
C GLU A 64 37.15 -40.15 34.48
N ASP A 65 35.93 -39.91 34.02
CA ASP A 65 34.77 -40.08 34.89
C ASP A 65 33.48 -40.36 34.10
N GLU A 66 32.85 -41.47 34.45
CA GLU A 66 31.57 -41.96 33.95
C GLU A 66 30.46 -40.96 34.29
N ASN A 67 30.10 -40.07 33.35
CA ASN A 67 28.89 -39.25 33.48
C ASN A 67 28.11 -39.10 32.15
N GLU A 68 28.31 -40.01 31.21
CA GLU A 68 27.63 -40.03 29.91
C GLU A 68 26.12 -40.40 29.99
N GLY A 69 25.56 -40.48 31.20
CA GLY A 69 24.14 -40.79 31.45
C GLY A 69 23.24 -39.59 31.78
N ILE A 70 23.78 -38.42 32.12
CA ILE A 70 22.96 -37.28 32.61
C ILE A 70 22.57 -36.30 31.49
N ALA A 71 23.30 -36.26 30.36
CA ALA A 71 23.04 -35.30 29.28
C ALA A 71 21.78 -35.62 28.44
N ASN A 72 21.37 -36.89 28.37
CA ASN A 72 20.27 -37.32 27.48
C ASN A 72 18.86 -37.09 28.06
N ILE A 73 18.72 -36.83 29.36
CA ILE A 73 17.41 -36.62 30.00
C ILE A 73 16.94 -35.15 29.87
N ALA A 74 17.86 -34.21 29.64
CA ALA A 74 17.55 -32.78 29.53
C ALA A 74 17.22 -32.30 28.10
N PHE A 75 16.87 -33.19 27.17
CA PHE A 75 16.47 -32.84 25.80
C PHE A 75 14.97 -33.06 25.51
N MET A 76 14.24 -33.71 26.42
CA MET A 76 12.81 -34.04 26.24
C MET A 76 11.86 -33.15 27.05
N ALA A 77 12.40 -32.28 27.92
CA ALA A 77 11.60 -31.40 28.79
C ALA A 77 11.55 -29.97 28.24
N ILE A 78 11.13 -29.84 26.98
CA ILE A 78 10.56 -28.60 26.45
C ILE A 78 9.31 -29.03 25.68
N GLU A 79 8.25 -29.35 26.40
CA GLU A 79 6.88 -29.14 25.89
C GLU A 79 6.69 -27.62 25.79
N ASP A 80 7.26 -27.02 24.75
CA ASP A 80 6.83 -25.71 24.30
C ASP A 80 5.76 -25.99 23.24
N ASP A 81 4.53 -26.16 23.73
CA ASP A 81 3.28 -26.04 22.95
C ASP A 81 3.11 -24.60 22.45
N ASN A 82 4.17 -24.05 21.88
CA ASN A 82 4.16 -22.82 21.12
C ASN A 82 4.25 -23.20 19.65
N GLU A 83 3.41 -24.15 19.24
CA GLU A 83 2.77 -24.10 17.92
C GLU A 83 1.83 -22.88 17.90
N VAL A 84 2.43 -21.69 18.02
CA VAL A 84 1.86 -20.54 17.35
C VAL A 84 2.05 -20.86 15.88
N CYS A 85 1.05 -21.53 15.31
CA CYS A 85 0.68 -21.37 13.92
C CYS A 85 0.32 -19.89 13.76
N SER A 86 1.34 -19.03 13.78
CA SER A 86 1.32 -17.79 13.07
C SER A 86 1.14 -18.26 11.65
N SER A 87 -0.11 -18.36 11.19
CA SER A 87 -0.42 -18.68 9.81
C SER A 87 0.09 -17.51 8.96
N SER A 88 1.41 -17.40 8.83
CA SER A 88 2.00 -16.67 7.74
C SER A 88 1.49 -17.43 6.53
N LEU A 89 0.53 -16.81 5.84
CA LEU A 89 0.03 -17.28 4.56
C LEU A 89 1.21 -17.84 3.77
N SER A 90 1.05 -19.03 3.20
CA SER A 90 2.08 -19.54 2.31
C SER A 90 2.32 -18.51 1.21
N TYR A 91 3.54 -18.44 0.68
CA TYR A 91 3.84 -17.52 -0.42
C TYR A 91 2.82 -17.64 -1.57
N ASN A 92 2.34 -18.86 -1.83
CA ASN A 92 1.34 -19.14 -2.86
C ASN A 92 -0.03 -18.52 -2.55
N ASP A 93 -0.46 -18.57 -1.29
CA ASP A 93 -1.73 -17.98 -0.85
C ASP A 93 -1.66 -16.46 -1.00
N LEU A 94 -0.52 -15.86 -0.63
CA LEU A 94 -0.32 -14.41 -0.72
C LEU A 94 -0.33 -13.93 -2.18
N VAL A 95 0.26 -14.73 -3.08
CA VAL A 95 0.21 -14.47 -4.52
C VAL A 95 -1.21 -14.58 -5.07
N SER A 96 -2.01 -15.52 -4.57
CA SER A 96 -3.43 -15.64 -4.95
C SER A 96 -4.22 -14.39 -4.58
N GLU A 97 -4.11 -13.94 -3.32
CA GLU A 97 -4.78 -12.73 -2.83
C GLU A 97 -4.35 -11.48 -3.63
N TYR A 98 -3.05 -11.38 -3.96
CA TYR A 98 -2.54 -10.30 -4.79
C TYR A 98 -3.16 -10.29 -6.19
N ASN A 99 -3.27 -11.44 -6.84
CA ASN A 99 -3.85 -11.54 -8.18
C ASN A 99 -5.34 -11.17 -8.18
N GLU A 100 -6.09 -11.65 -7.18
CA GLU A 100 -7.51 -11.28 -7.01
C GLU A 100 -7.67 -9.76 -6.84
N LEU A 101 -6.79 -9.13 -6.05
CA LEU A 101 -6.78 -7.67 -5.89
C LEU A 101 -6.49 -6.94 -7.21
N ILE A 102 -5.58 -7.47 -8.03
CA ILE A 102 -5.27 -6.92 -9.35
C ILE A 102 -6.48 -7.02 -10.30
N ASP A 103 -7.22 -8.13 -10.26
CA ASP A 103 -8.42 -8.31 -11.07
C ASP A 103 -9.50 -7.28 -10.69
N VAL A 104 -9.76 -7.12 -9.39
CA VAL A 104 -10.69 -6.10 -8.88
C VAL A 104 -10.25 -4.69 -9.29
N LEU A 105 -8.95 -4.39 -9.21
CA LEU A 105 -8.41 -3.08 -9.63
C LEU A 105 -8.62 -2.84 -11.12
N ASN A 106 -8.41 -3.86 -11.95
CA ASN A 106 -8.59 -3.78 -13.40
C ASN A 106 -10.07 -3.53 -13.75
N ASP A 107 -10.99 -4.22 -13.09
CA ASP A 107 -12.42 -4.05 -13.32
C ASP A 107 -12.90 -2.68 -12.87
N LEU A 108 -12.48 -2.21 -11.70
CA LEU A 108 -12.78 -0.86 -11.23
C LEU A 108 -12.24 0.21 -12.20
N ASN A 109 -11.04 0.02 -12.74
CA ASN A 109 -10.48 0.94 -13.73
C ASN A 109 -11.31 0.97 -15.02
N LYS A 110 -11.83 -0.17 -15.49
CA LYS A 110 -12.75 -0.21 -16.65
C LYS A 110 -14.02 0.59 -16.37
N GLU A 111 -14.66 0.39 -15.22
CA GLU A 111 -15.86 1.12 -14.81
C GLU A 111 -15.60 2.63 -14.74
N TYR A 112 -14.47 3.02 -14.15
CA TYR A 112 -14.07 4.43 -14.08
C TYR A 112 -13.94 5.06 -15.48
N GLN A 113 -13.33 4.37 -16.46
CA GLN A 113 -13.22 4.91 -17.82
C GLN A 113 -14.59 5.05 -18.50
N LEU A 114 -15.50 4.09 -18.29
CA LEU A 114 -16.88 4.19 -18.77
C LEU A 114 -17.59 5.40 -18.17
N LEU A 115 -17.53 5.55 -16.85
CA LEU A 115 -18.16 6.67 -16.15
C LEU A 115 -17.59 8.01 -16.60
N LYS A 116 -16.27 8.09 -16.79
CA LYS A 116 -15.58 9.27 -17.32
C LYS A 116 -16.06 9.62 -18.74
N LYS A 117 -16.29 8.62 -19.59
CA LYS A 117 -16.86 8.84 -20.94
C LYS A 117 -18.29 9.36 -20.85
N MET A 118 -19.14 8.72 -20.06
CA MET A 118 -20.53 9.15 -19.85
C MET A 118 -20.63 10.57 -19.29
N ALA A 119 -19.76 10.95 -18.35
CA ALA A 119 -19.74 12.30 -17.80
C ALA A 119 -19.40 13.35 -18.87
N LYS A 120 -18.44 13.05 -19.76
CA LYS A 120 -18.10 13.94 -20.89
C LYS A 120 -19.26 14.08 -21.86
N ASP A 121 -19.94 12.99 -22.18
CA ASP A 121 -21.05 13.00 -23.13
C ASP A 121 -22.26 13.76 -22.56
N ARG A 122 -22.61 13.54 -21.28
CA ARG A 122 -23.64 14.33 -20.59
C ARG A 122 -23.30 15.82 -20.50
N ALA A 123 -22.02 16.17 -20.38
CA ALA A 123 -21.61 17.58 -20.38
C ALA A 123 -21.84 18.25 -21.74
N LYS A 124 -21.61 17.52 -22.85
CA LYS A 124 -21.91 18.00 -24.21
C LYS A 124 -23.41 18.15 -24.43
N GLU A 125 -24.20 17.14 -24.08
CA GLU A 125 -25.67 17.17 -24.20
C GLU A 125 -26.25 18.35 -23.42
N ASN A 126 -25.78 18.57 -22.19
CA ASN A 126 -26.19 19.74 -21.39
C ASN A 126 -25.85 21.08 -22.06
N LEU A 127 -24.72 21.17 -22.77
CA LEU A 127 -24.35 22.37 -23.51
C LEU A 127 -25.29 22.58 -24.71
N GLU A 128 -25.58 21.53 -25.45
CA GLU A 128 -26.51 21.55 -26.59
C GLU A 128 -27.92 21.96 -26.16
N LEU A 129 -28.44 21.37 -25.08
CA LEU A 129 -29.75 21.72 -24.53
C LEU A 129 -29.81 23.17 -24.05
N LYS A 130 -28.75 23.67 -23.40
CA LYS A 130 -28.67 25.10 -23.03
C LYS A 130 -28.73 26.00 -24.25
N ASN A 131 -28.06 25.64 -25.35
CA ASN A 131 -28.11 26.40 -26.60
C ASN A 131 -29.50 26.37 -27.24
N HIS A 132 -30.18 25.22 -27.24
CA HIS A 132 -31.56 25.12 -27.73
C HIS A 132 -32.51 26.02 -26.93
N ILE A 133 -32.42 26.00 -25.60
CA ILE A 133 -33.22 26.88 -24.73
C ILE A 133 -32.95 28.36 -25.05
N LEU A 134 -31.69 28.75 -25.26
CA LEU A 134 -31.34 30.13 -25.61
C LEU A 134 -31.96 30.56 -26.94
N ASN A 135 -31.98 29.68 -27.95
CA ASN A 135 -32.58 29.99 -29.24
C ASN A 135 -34.10 30.16 -29.13
N ILE A 136 -34.79 29.25 -28.46
CA ILE A 136 -36.24 29.34 -28.24
C ILE A 136 -36.60 30.65 -27.52
N LYS A 137 -35.83 31.03 -26.48
CA LYS A 137 -36.05 32.30 -25.77
C LYS A 137 -35.87 33.53 -26.65
N LYS A 138 -34.95 33.48 -27.62
CA LYS A 138 -34.78 34.58 -28.59
C LYS A 138 -35.99 34.65 -29.53
N ASP A 139 -36.46 33.51 -30.00
CA ASP A 139 -37.61 33.44 -30.89
C ASP A 139 -38.90 33.91 -30.19
N GLU A 140 -39.09 33.57 -28.92
CA GLU A 140 -40.19 34.09 -28.08
C GLU A 140 -40.15 35.61 -27.94
N CYS A 141 -38.96 36.21 -27.77
CA CYS A 141 -38.81 37.67 -27.72
C CYS A 141 -39.15 38.34 -29.06
N LEU A 142 -38.93 37.65 -30.19
CA LEU A 142 -39.27 38.16 -31.52
C LEU A 142 -40.78 38.08 -31.80
N CYS A 143 -41.45 37.00 -31.41
CA CYS A 143 -42.90 36.86 -31.63
C CYS A 143 -43.75 37.69 -30.66
N ASN A 144 -43.27 37.96 -29.44
CA ASN A 144 -44.01 38.71 -28.42
C ASN A 144 -43.73 40.22 -28.45
N ASN A 145 -43.04 40.74 -29.47
CA ASN A 145 -42.74 42.17 -29.58
C ASN A 145 -43.97 42.95 -30.10
N PRO A 146 -44.63 43.82 -29.30
CA PRO A 146 -45.89 44.47 -29.67
C PRO A 146 -45.79 45.42 -30.88
N ARG A 147 -44.59 45.76 -31.36
CA ARG A 147 -44.39 46.58 -32.57
C ARG A 147 -44.83 45.90 -33.87
N THR A 148 -44.87 44.56 -33.93
CA THR A 148 -45.30 43.83 -35.14
C THR A 148 -46.79 43.50 -35.14
N ALA A 149 -47.47 43.59 -33.99
CA ALA A 149 -48.89 43.27 -33.85
C ALA A 149 -49.85 44.36 -34.39
N TRP A 150 -49.38 45.61 -34.53
CA TRP A 150 -50.21 46.75 -34.94
C TRP A 150 -50.20 47.04 -36.45
N SER A 151 -49.43 46.28 -37.25
CA SER A 151 -49.38 46.44 -38.71
C SER A 151 -50.55 45.77 -39.47
N HIS A 152 -51.44 45.05 -38.76
CA HIS A 152 -52.58 44.36 -39.37
C HIS A 152 -53.94 45.07 -39.16
N TYR A 153 -54.00 46.19 -38.44
CA TYR A 153 -55.23 46.95 -38.15
C TYR A 153 -55.11 48.43 -38.54
N GLY A 154 -54.55 48.72 -39.72
CA GLY A 154 -54.53 50.07 -40.29
C GLY A 154 -54.89 50.04 -41.77
N SER A 155 -56.19 50.07 -42.06
CA SER A 155 -56.76 50.56 -43.34
C SER A 155 -57.06 52.04 -43.22
#